data_AF-A0A0L6J0J8-F1
#
_entry.id   AF-A0A0L6J0J8-F1
#
_cell.length_a   1.000
_cell.length_b   1.000
_cell.length_c   1.000
_cell.angle_alpha   90.00
_cell.angle_beta   90.00
_cell.angle_gamma   90.00
#
_symmetry.space_group_name_H-M   'P 1'
#
loop_
_entity.id
_entity.type
_entity.pdbx_description
1 polymer ?
#
loop_
_entity_poly.entity_id
_entity_poly.type
_entity_poly.pdbx_seq_one_letter_code
_entity_poly.pdbx_strand_id
1 'polypeptide(L)'
;MDEVEERRHVVLRNLAVHAGAARGRLRLSLDAAARLACLAPEVLAAIENGSDCASSLTVATHLALFLGLTELGLPRPRPAGME
;
A
#
# COMPACT_ATOMS: atom_id res chain seq x y z
N MET A 1 -10.48 -16.92 12.93
CA MET A 1 -10.02 -16.15 11.75
C MET A 1 -8.53 -16.44 11.64
N ASP A 2 -8.04 -16.74 10.45
CA ASP A 2 -6.60 -16.97 10.24
C ASP A 2 -5.85 -15.65 10.54
N GLU A 3 -4.83 -15.69 11.40
CA GLU A 3 -4.03 -14.51 11.77
C GLU A 3 -3.41 -13.85 10.53
N VAL A 4 -3.08 -14.65 9.51
CA VAL A 4 -2.56 -14.15 8.23
C VAL A 4 -3.63 -13.36 7.48
N GLU A 5 -4.87 -13.84 7.49
CA GLU A 5 -5.99 -13.21 6.80
C GLU A 5 -6.43 -11.92 7.51
N GLU A 6 -6.45 -11.92 8.84
CA GLU A 6 -6.71 -10.70 9.62
C GLU A 6 -5.64 -9.65 9.34
N ARG A 7 -4.36 -10.04 9.36
CA ARG A 7 -3.26 -9.12 9.05
C ARG A 7 -3.35 -8.61 7.62
N ARG A 8 -3.68 -9.47 6.65
CA ARG A 8 -3.91 -9.08 5.25
C ARG A 8 -4.99 -8.00 5.15
N HIS A 9 -6.11 -8.20 5.84
CA HIS A 9 -7.22 -7.25 5.86
C HIS A 9 -6.80 -5.90 6.44
N VAL A 10 -6.04 -5.89 7.55
CA VAL A 10 -5.51 -4.66 8.16
C VAL A 10 -4.60 -3.89 7.18
N VAL A 11 -3.67 -4.57 6.52
CA VAL A 11 -2.76 -3.92 5.56
C VAL A 11 -3.53 -3.33 4.38
N LEU A 12 -4.45 -4.09 3.78
CA LEU A 12 -5.25 -3.62 2.65
C LEU A 12 -6.14 -2.43 3.01
N ARG A 13 -6.75 -2.45 4.20
CA ARG A 13 -7.56 -1.33 4.70
C ARG A 13 -6.73 -0.06 4.85
N ASN A 14 -5.52 -0.17 5.39
CA ASN A 14 -4.64 0.98 5.56
C ASN A 14 -4.10 1.49 4.21
N LEU A 15 -3.77 0.58 3.29
CA LEU A 15 -3.38 0.94 1.93
C LEU A 15 -4.47 1.71 1.18
N ALA A 16 -5.75 1.32 1.32
CA ALA A 16 -6.85 2.07 0.72
C ALA A 16 -6.89 3.54 1.16
N VAL A 17 -6.46 3.83 2.39
CA VAL A 17 -6.43 5.21 2.92
C VAL A 17 -5.16 5.95 2.47
N HIS A 18 -4.03 5.27 2.37
CA HIS A 18 -2.71 5.92 2.30
C HIS A 18 -1.97 5.75 0.97
N ALA A 19 -2.26 4.72 0.18
CA ALA A 19 -1.47 4.34 -0.98
C ALA A 19 -1.51 5.43 -2.07
N GLY A 20 -2.68 5.96 -2.40
CA GLY A 20 -2.81 7.01 -3.42
C GLY A 20 -2.04 8.30 -3.05
N ALA A 21 -2.14 8.74 -1.79
CA ALA A 21 -1.39 9.89 -1.29
C ALA A 21 0.13 9.62 -1.24
N ALA A 22 0.54 8.40 -0.89
CA ALA A 22 1.94 8.00 -0.89
C ALA A 22 2.52 7.97 -2.32
N ARG A 23 1.80 7.38 -3.27
CA ARG A 23 2.15 7.39 -4.69
C ARG A 23 2.24 8.81 -5.25
N GLY A 24 1.30 9.68 -4.88
CA GLY A 24 1.30 11.09 -5.25
C GLY A 24 2.55 11.84 -4.79
N ARG A 25 3.06 11.56 -3.58
CA ARG A 25 4.32 12.11 -3.07
C ARG A 25 5.54 11.66 -3.87
N LEU A 26 5.51 10.45 -4.42
CA LEU A 26 6.52 9.92 -5.33
C LEU A 26 6.39 10.46 -6.76
N ARG A 27 5.33 11.22 -7.06
CA ARG A 27 4.99 11.74 -8.40
C ARG A 27 4.87 10.63 -9.46
N LEU A 28 4.41 9.46 -9.05
CA LEU A 28 4.20 8.33 -9.95
C LEU A 28 2.75 8.31 -10.45
N SER A 29 2.57 8.08 -11.75
CA SER A 29 1.26 7.66 -12.27
C SER A 29 0.90 6.28 -11.74
N LEU A 30 -0.38 5.92 -11.81
CA LEU A 30 -0.86 4.58 -11.42
C LEU A 30 -0.08 3.50 -12.19
N ASP A 31 0.04 3.62 -13.51
CA ASP A 31 0.75 2.64 -14.35
C ASP A 31 2.24 2.55 -14.04
N ALA A 32 2.89 3.68 -13.77
CA ALA A 32 4.31 3.69 -13.42
C ALA A 32 4.54 3.00 -12.07
N ALA A 33 3.71 3.31 -11.07
CA ALA A 33 3.78 2.67 -9.76
C ALA A 33 3.49 1.17 -9.84
N ALA A 34 2.46 0.77 -10.59
CA ALA A 34 2.11 -0.63 -10.78
C ALA A 34 3.26 -1.41 -11.43
N ARG A 35 3.86 -0.89 -12.51
CA ARG A 35 5.04 -1.50 -13.14
C ARG A 35 6.22 -1.62 -12.19
N LEU A 36 6.53 -0.58 -11.43
CA LEU A 36 7.65 -0.59 -10.47
C LEU A 36 7.41 -1.54 -9.29
N ALA A 37 6.15 -1.70 -8.87
CA ALA A 37 5.74 -2.64 -7.83
C ALA A 37 5.53 -4.07 -8.37
N CYS A 38 5.75 -4.31 -9.66
CA CYS A 38 5.46 -5.59 -10.34
C CYS A 38 4.00 -6.05 -10.17
N LEU A 39 3.06 -5.11 -10.23
CA LEU A 39 1.61 -5.33 -10.15
C LEU A 39 0.92 -4.95 -11.45
N ALA A 40 -0.24 -5.55 -11.68
CA ALA A 40 -1.18 -5.07 -12.68
C ALA A 40 -1.76 -3.70 -12.22
N PRO A 41 -1.91 -2.71 -13.10
CA PRO A 41 -2.51 -1.41 -12.76
C PRO A 41 -3.88 -1.53 -12.07
N GLU A 42 -4.67 -2.52 -12.47
CA GLU A 42 -6.01 -2.80 -11.92
C GLU A 42 -5.94 -3.24 -10.47
N VAL A 43 -4.90 -4.00 -10.10
CA VAL A 43 -4.67 -4.44 -8.71
C VAL A 43 -4.32 -3.24 -7.84
N LEU A 44 -3.42 -2.36 -8.30
CA LEU A 44 -3.07 -1.16 -7.57
C LEU A 44 -4.28 -0.21 -7.44
N ALA A 45 -5.06 -0.04 -8.50
CA ALA A 45 -6.29 0.75 -8.47
C ALA A 45 -7.31 0.18 -7.48
N ALA A 46 -7.51 -1.14 -7.48
CA ALA A 46 -8.42 -1.80 -6.53
C ALA A 46 -7.99 -1.53 -5.08
N ILE A 47 -6.69 -1.65 -4.79
CA ILE A 47 -6.14 -1.35 -3.47
C ILE A 47 -6.36 0.12 -3.10
N GLU A 48 -6.02 1.06 -3.97
CA GLU A 48 -6.20 2.50 -3.71
C GLU A 48 -7.66 2.89 -3.50
N ASN A 49 -8.59 2.19 -4.16
CA ASN A 49 -10.04 2.41 -4.03
C ASN A 49 -10.67 1.65 -2.85
N GLY A 50 -9.89 0.85 -2.10
CA GLY A 50 -10.43 -0.03 -1.06
C GLY A 50 -11.41 -1.08 -1.58
N SER A 51 -11.32 -1.42 -2.86
CA SER A 51 -12.09 -2.50 -3.45
C SER A 51 -11.55 -3.85 -3.00
N ASP A 52 -12.41 -4.86 -3.01
CA ASP A 52 -11.98 -6.21 -2.66
C ASP A 52 -10.88 -6.67 -3.61
N CYS A 53 -9.79 -7.17 -3.03
CA CYS A 53 -8.56 -7.47 -3.75
C CYS A 53 -8.00 -8.79 -3.23
N ALA A 54 -7.82 -9.74 -4.15
CA ALA A 54 -7.26 -11.06 -3.88
C ALA A 54 -5.73 -11.04 -3.65
N SER A 55 -5.12 -9.86 -3.51
CA SER A 55 -3.69 -9.74 -3.22
C SER A 55 -3.34 -10.42 -1.90
N SER A 56 -2.24 -11.19 -1.92
CA SER A 56 -1.68 -11.83 -0.73
C SER A 56 -1.13 -10.80 0.25
N LEU A 57 -0.97 -11.19 1.52
CA LEU A 57 -0.34 -10.36 2.53
C LEU A 57 1.05 -9.88 2.10
N THR A 58 1.88 -10.77 1.53
CA THR A 58 3.22 -10.43 1.03
C THR A 58 3.18 -9.33 -0.02
N VAL A 59 2.25 -9.42 -0.98
CA VAL A 59 2.08 -8.40 -2.02
C VAL A 59 1.65 -7.06 -1.42
N ALA A 60 0.68 -7.07 -0.51
CA ALA A 60 0.21 -5.86 0.17
C ALA A 60 1.33 -5.20 0.99
N THR A 61 2.10 -5.97 1.75
CA THR A 61 3.22 -5.47 2.55
C THR A 61 4.35 -4.93 1.67
N HIS A 62 4.70 -5.61 0.58
CA HIS A 62 5.70 -5.10 -0.38
C HIS A 62 5.27 -3.77 -1.00
N LEU A 63 4.00 -3.66 -1.42
CA LEU A 63 3.46 -2.40 -1.93
C LEU A 63 3.54 -1.28 -0.88
N ALA A 64 3.17 -1.56 0.36
CA ALA A 64 3.26 -0.59 1.45
C ALA A 64 4.70 -0.06 1.62
N LEU A 65 5.68 -0.95 1.67
CA LEU A 65 7.09 -0.60 1.81
C LEU A 65 7.61 0.20 0.60
N PHE A 66 7.25 -0.22 -0.62
CA PHE A 66 7.58 0.50 -1.86
C PHE A 66 7.07 1.95 -1.82
N LEU A 67 5.85 2.16 -1.31
CA LEU A 67 5.26 3.50 -1.16
C LEU A 67 5.82 4.30 0.03
N GLY A 68 6.84 3.79 0.73
CA GLY A 68 7.44 4.45 1.88
C GLY A 68 6.58 4.39 3.15
N LEU A 69 5.61 3.48 3.22
CA LEU A 69 4.79 3.23 4.40
C LEU A 69 5.47 2.20 5.32
N THR A 70 4.84 1.92 6.46
CA THR A 70 5.20 0.78 7.31
C THR A 70 4.69 -0.52 6.72
N GLU A 71 5.09 -1.67 7.28
CA GLU A 71 4.55 -2.99 6.88
C GLU A 71 3.03 -3.12 7.07
N LEU A 72 2.46 -2.27 7.93
CA LEU A 72 1.03 -2.19 8.18
C LEU A 72 0.31 -1.22 7.23
N GLY A 73 1.00 -0.61 6.26
CA GLY A 73 0.39 0.36 5.35
C GLY A 73 0.17 1.75 5.96
N LEU A 74 0.80 2.07 7.09
CA LEU A 74 0.66 3.37 7.75
C LEU A 74 1.78 4.34 7.35
N PRO A 75 1.54 5.66 7.32
CA PRO A 75 2.61 6.64 7.17
C PRO A 75 3.66 6.47 8.25
N ARG A 76 4.93 6.55 7.87
CA ARG A 76 6.02 6.56 8.85
C ARG A 76 5.97 7.85 9.66
N PRO A 77 6.11 7.80 11.00
CA PRO A 77 6.22 9.00 11.80
C PRO A 77 7.44 9.81 11.36
N ARG A 78 7.34 11.14 11.44
CA ARG A 78 8.50 12.00 11.21
C ARG A 78 9.58 11.64 12.25
N PRO A 79 10.87 11.59 11.87
CA PRO A 79 11.94 11.46 12.84
C PRO A 79 11.81 12.56 13.89
N ALA A 80 11.93 12.20 15.16
CA ALA A 80 11.97 13.20 16.23
C ALA A 80 13.15 14.15 15.95
N GLY A 81 12.87 15.44 15.75
CA GLY A 81 13.89 16.46 15.52
C GLY A 81 13.84 17.20 14.17
N MET A 82 12.84 16.97 13.32
CA MET A 82 12.56 17.87 12.20
C MET A 82 11.30 18.69 12.48
N GLU A 83 11.49 19.92 12.96
CA GLU A 83 10.48 20.98 13.00
C GLU A 83 10.26 21.58 11.59
#